data_AF-A0A7X0JBY9-F1
#
_entry.id   AF-A0A7X0JBY9-F1
#
_cell.length_a   1.000
_cell.length_b   1.000
_cell.length_c   1.000
_cell.angle_alpha   90.00
_cell.angle_beta   90.00
_cell.angle_gamma   90.00
#
_symmetry.space_group_name_H-M   'P 1'
#
loop_
_entity.id
_entity.type
_entity.pdbx_description
1 polymer ?
#
loop_
_entity_poly.entity_id
_entity_poly.type
_entity_poly.pdbx_seq_one_letter_code
_entity_poly.pdbx_strand_id
1 'polypeptide(L)'
;MPPWKQYNDTAPGAQPGYALALTLTLPDGSQQEVRFDGIEGDYVIDRKWSIVDSACGREQAFRQSAVLEQQRLFATWEVPSQQQKTRAVHFLKKLGIRNIKVRMVAP
;
A
#
# COMPACT_ATOMS: atom_id res chain seq x y z
N MET A 1 3.19 26.34 -1.60
CA MET A 1 2.59 24.98 -1.63
C MET A 1 2.75 24.37 -0.23
N PRO A 2 1.79 23.61 0.31
CA PRO A 2 1.95 23.02 1.64
C PRO A 2 3.14 22.04 1.64
N PRO A 3 4.04 22.09 2.64
CA PRO A 3 5.31 21.33 2.65
C PRO A 3 5.11 19.81 2.68
N TRP A 4 3.91 19.33 2.99
CA TRP A 4 3.56 17.90 3.05
C TRP A 4 3.13 17.30 1.69
N LYS A 5 3.11 18.12 0.61
CA LYS A 5 3.04 17.63 -0.78
C LYS A 5 4.39 17.21 -1.33
N GLN A 6 5.50 17.46 -0.61
CA GLN A 6 6.79 16.94 -1.00
C GLN A 6 6.85 15.46 -0.64
N TYR A 7 6.97 14.66 -1.69
CA TYR A 7 7.41 13.27 -1.66
C TYR A 7 8.57 13.17 -0.64
N ASN A 8 8.44 12.23 0.31
CA ASN A 8 9.52 11.96 1.27
C ASN A 8 10.40 10.88 0.64
N ASP A 9 11.46 11.35 0.00
CA ASP A 9 12.39 10.63 -0.89
C ASP A 9 13.50 9.92 -0.08
N THR A 10 13.43 10.00 1.24
CA THR A 10 14.53 9.63 2.16
C THR A 10 14.36 8.27 2.84
N ALA A 11 13.37 7.46 2.44
CA ALA A 11 13.24 6.09 2.94
C ALA A 11 14.30 5.17 2.28
N PRO A 12 14.97 4.27 3.02
CA PRO A 12 15.91 3.31 2.43
C PRO A 12 15.18 2.43 1.39
N GLY A 13 15.55 2.54 0.11
CA GLY A 13 14.89 1.86 -1.00
C GLY A 13 13.84 2.69 -1.77
N ALA A 14 13.51 3.90 -1.30
CA ALA A 14 12.74 4.85 -2.09
C ALA A 14 13.63 5.40 -3.21
N GLN A 15 13.21 5.23 -4.46
CA GLN A 15 13.76 5.98 -5.57
C GLN A 15 13.02 7.33 -5.66
N PRO A 16 13.70 8.48 -5.47
CA PRO A 16 13.09 9.79 -5.63
C PRO A 16 12.36 9.87 -6.98
N GLY A 17 11.05 10.06 -6.97
CA GLY A 17 10.20 10.14 -8.17
C GLY A 17 9.64 8.83 -8.75
N TYR A 18 9.87 7.65 -8.17
CA TYR A 18 9.38 6.38 -8.69
C TYR A 18 8.37 5.70 -7.77
N ALA A 19 7.09 5.80 -8.12
CA ALA A 19 6.09 4.87 -7.62
C ALA A 19 6.32 3.51 -8.28
N LEU A 20 6.46 2.43 -7.50
CA LEU A 20 6.54 1.09 -8.06
C LEU A 20 5.15 0.72 -8.61
N ALA A 21 5.05 0.53 -9.91
CA ALA A 21 3.85 0.09 -10.59
C ALA A 21 3.93 -1.43 -10.83
N LEU A 22 3.02 -2.19 -10.20
CA LEU A 22 2.86 -3.61 -10.46
C LEU A 22 1.64 -3.85 -11.34
N THR A 23 1.76 -4.75 -12.30
CA THR A 23 0.66 -5.12 -13.20
C THR A 23 -0.13 -6.29 -12.63
N LEU A 24 -1.40 -6.06 -12.34
CA LEU A 24 -2.40 -7.08 -12.04
C LEU A 24 -3.00 -7.59 -13.34
N THR A 25 -2.91 -8.90 -13.59
CA THR A 25 -3.62 -9.52 -14.72
C THR A 25 -4.95 -10.08 -14.22
N LEU A 26 -6.06 -9.58 -14.74
CA LEU A 26 -7.40 -10.02 -14.38
C LEU A 26 -7.79 -11.33 -15.10
N PRO A 27 -8.79 -12.08 -14.60
CA PRO A 27 -9.20 -13.36 -15.20
C PRO A 27 -9.70 -13.25 -16.65
N ASP A 28 -10.15 -12.07 -17.07
CA ASP A 28 -10.57 -11.76 -18.43
C ASP A 28 -9.39 -11.42 -19.37
N GLY A 29 -8.16 -11.47 -18.86
CA GLY A 29 -6.93 -11.13 -19.59
C GLY A 29 -6.61 -9.64 -19.62
N SER A 30 -7.47 -8.78 -19.06
CA SER A 30 -7.18 -7.36 -18.94
C SER A 30 -6.10 -7.10 -17.90
N GLN A 31 -5.34 -6.02 -18.08
CA GLN A 31 -4.24 -5.65 -17.19
C GLN A 31 -4.55 -4.33 -16.48
N GLN A 32 -4.35 -4.30 -15.17
CA GLN A 32 -4.52 -3.10 -14.36
C GLN A 32 -3.22 -2.77 -13.62
N GLU A 33 -2.83 -1.51 -13.68
CA GLU A 33 -1.66 -1.01 -12.95
C GLU A 33 -2.01 -0.67 -11.50
N VAL A 34 -1.24 -1.19 -10.55
CA VAL A 34 -1.35 -0.92 -9.12
C VAL A 34 -0.06 -0.25 -8.66
N ARG A 35 -0.17 0.99 -8.18
CA ARG A 35 0.97 1.79 -7.75
C ARG A 35 1.21 1.69 -6.25
N PHE A 36 2.48 1.68 -5.88
CA PHE A 36 3.02 1.66 -4.53
C PHE A 36 4.04 2.80 -4.39
N ASP A 37 4.25 3.26 -3.16
CA ASP A 37 5.12 4.39 -2.87
C ASP A 37 6.61 4.04 -2.85
N GLY A 38 6.95 2.75 -2.73
CA GLY A 38 8.33 2.26 -2.74
C GLY A 38 8.44 0.74 -2.59
N ILE A 39 9.67 0.26 -2.40
CA ILE A 39 9.98 -1.16 -2.13
C ILE A 39 11.15 -1.27 -1.14
N GLU A 40 11.04 -2.19 -0.19
CA GLU A 40 12.04 -2.52 0.82
C GLU A 40 12.24 -4.05 0.81
N GLY A 41 13.26 -4.53 0.08
CA GLY A 41 13.47 -5.96 -0.14
C GLY A 41 12.30 -6.60 -0.90
N ASP A 42 11.68 -7.63 -0.31
CA ASP A 42 10.49 -8.32 -0.87
C ASP A 42 9.15 -7.67 -0.45
N TYR A 43 9.20 -6.51 0.22
CA TYR A 43 8.03 -5.78 0.69
C TYR A 43 7.82 -4.50 -0.11
N VAL A 44 6.67 -4.35 -0.74
CA VAL A 44 6.28 -3.06 -1.33
C VAL A 44 5.71 -2.13 -0.26
N ILE A 45 6.05 -0.86 -0.33
CA ILE A 45 5.67 0.15 0.66
C ILE A 45 4.51 0.98 0.11
N ASP A 46 3.48 1.18 0.93
CA ASP A 46 2.35 2.06 0.62
C ASP A 46 2.05 2.94 1.85
N ARG A 47 2.16 4.25 1.69
CA ARG A 47 2.01 5.24 2.76
C ARG A 47 0.58 5.75 2.75
N LYS A 48 -0.19 5.39 3.78
CA LYS A 48 -1.58 5.83 3.94
C LYS A 48 -1.72 6.82 5.07
N TRP A 49 -2.10 8.05 4.72
CA TRP A 49 -2.36 9.09 5.72
C TRP A 49 -3.59 8.78 6.58
N SER A 50 -4.62 8.21 5.96
CA SER A 50 -5.85 7.83 6.65
C SER A 50 -6.45 6.57 6.05
N ILE A 51 -6.91 5.69 6.91
CA ILE A 51 -7.64 4.48 6.53
C ILE A 51 -9.12 4.77 6.64
N VAL A 52 -9.80 4.74 5.49
CA VAL A 52 -11.24 4.95 5.39
C VAL A 52 -11.89 3.67 4.90
N ASP A 53 -12.86 3.16 5.67
CA ASP A 53 -13.67 2.01 5.26
C ASP A 53 -14.75 2.44 4.26
N SER A 54 -14.34 2.81 3.05
CA SER A 54 -15.21 3.14 1.92
C SER A 54 -15.21 2.01 0.88
N ALA A 55 -16.23 1.96 0.02
CA ALA A 55 -16.29 0.98 -1.08
C ALA A 55 -15.03 1.04 -1.97
N CYS A 56 -14.62 2.25 -2.34
CA CYS A 56 -13.40 2.49 -3.11
C CYS A 56 -12.13 2.01 -2.37
N GLY A 57 -12.03 2.24 -1.06
CA GLY A 57 -10.90 1.77 -0.26
C GLY A 57 -10.81 0.24 -0.17
N ARG A 58 -11.96 -0.44 -0.11
CA ARG A 58 -12.01 -1.92 -0.13
C ARG A 58 -11.54 -2.48 -1.46
N GLU A 59 -12.05 -1.93 -2.57
CA GLU A 59 -11.60 -2.32 -3.91
C GLU A 59 -10.10 -2.11 -4.09
N GLN A 60 -9.57 -0.97 -3.63
CA GLN A 60 -8.14 -0.71 -3.70
C GLN A 60 -7.34 -1.75 -2.91
N ALA A 61 -7.77 -2.09 -1.69
CA ALA A 61 -7.10 -3.11 -0.87
C ALA A 61 -7.15 -4.50 -1.52
N PHE A 62 -8.27 -4.87 -2.15
CA PHE A 62 -8.36 -6.14 -2.89
C PHE A 62 -7.44 -6.17 -4.12
N ARG A 63 -7.38 -5.09 -4.90
CA ARG A 63 -6.46 -5.00 -6.05
C ARG A 63 -5.00 -5.07 -5.61
N GLN A 64 -4.65 -4.37 -4.53
CA GLN A 64 -3.31 -4.46 -3.93
C GLN A 64 -3.03 -5.89 -3.46
N SER A 65 -3.95 -6.55 -2.76
CA SER A 65 -3.77 -7.94 -2.34
C SER A 65 -3.58 -8.88 -3.53
N ALA A 66 -4.38 -8.75 -4.58
CA ALA A 66 -4.34 -9.64 -5.73
C ALA A 66 -3.03 -9.51 -6.52
N VAL A 67 -2.52 -8.29 -6.72
CA VAL A 67 -1.26 -8.09 -7.45
C VAL A 67 -0.07 -8.65 -6.67
N LEU A 68 -0.10 -8.52 -5.34
CA LEU A 68 0.92 -9.07 -4.45
C LEU A 68 0.95 -10.59 -4.52
N GLU A 69 -0.21 -11.24 -4.54
CA GLU A 69 -0.30 -12.70 -4.69
C GLU A 69 0.27 -13.18 -6.03
N GLN A 70 -0.04 -12.49 -7.13
CA GLN A 70 0.50 -12.82 -8.45
C GLN A 70 2.02 -12.69 -8.52
N GLN A 71 2.55 -11.62 -7.93
CA GLN A 71 3.99 -11.33 -7.93
C GLN A 71 4.75 -12.04 -6.80
N ARG A 72 4.05 -12.79 -5.93
CA ARG A 72 4.61 -13.45 -4.73
C ARG A 72 5.33 -12.47 -3.78
N LEU A 73 4.81 -11.25 -3.70
CA LEU A 73 5.33 -10.17 -2.86
C LEU A 73 4.44 -9.96 -1.63
N PHE A 74 4.96 -9.20 -0.67
CA PHE A 74 4.18 -8.69 0.46
C PHE A 74 4.11 -7.16 0.40
N ALA A 75 3.12 -6.56 1.05
CA ALA A 75 3.09 -5.11 1.22
C ALA A 75 3.21 -4.71 2.68
N THR A 76 3.73 -3.51 2.91
CA THR A 76 3.74 -2.82 4.19
C THR A 76 3.03 -1.49 4.04
N TRP A 77 1.91 -1.35 4.75
CA TRP A 77 1.22 -0.08 4.91
C TRP A 77 1.87 0.73 6.02
N GLU A 78 2.38 1.89 5.67
CA GLU A 78 2.95 2.84 6.60
C GLU A 78 1.91 3.90 6.96
N VAL A 79 1.69 4.10 8.25
CA VAL A 79 0.69 5.04 8.77
C VAL A 79 1.31 5.95 9.82
N PRO A 80 0.85 7.21 9.92
CA PRO A 80 1.49 8.23 10.77
C PRO A 80 1.16 8.08 12.26
N SER A 81 0.19 7.25 12.64
CA SER A 81 -0.25 7.15 14.04
C SER A 81 -0.73 5.76 14.43
N GLN A 82 -0.66 5.49 15.73
CA GLN A 82 -1.16 4.23 16.31
C GLN A 82 -2.67 4.06 16.09
N GLN A 83 -3.46 5.14 16.09
CA GLN A 83 -4.90 5.07 15.82
C GLN A 83 -5.16 4.58 14.39
N GLN A 84 -4.41 5.10 13.41
CA GLN A 84 -4.51 4.66 12.02
C GLN A 84 -4.00 3.22 11.84
N LYS A 85 -2.97 2.82 12.59
CA LYS A 85 -2.49 1.43 12.60
C LYS A 85 -3.58 0.46 13.04
N THR A 86 -4.25 0.74 14.16
CA THR A 86 -5.35 -0.09 14.65
C THR A 86 -6.49 -0.15 13.63
N ARG A 87 -6.82 0.98 12.98
CA ARG A 87 -7.84 1.03 11.92
C ARG A 87 -7.44 0.21 10.69
N ALA A 88 -6.22 0.34 10.19
CA ALA A 88 -5.68 -0.47 9.09
C ALA A 88 -5.74 -1.96 9.40
N VAL A 89 -5.26 -2.38 10.57
CA VAL A 89 -5.28 -3.79 10.97
C VAL A 89 -6.72 -4.33 11.03
N HIS A 90 -7.65 -3.57 11.62
CA HIS A 90 -9.05 -3.98 11.67
C HIS A 90 -9.69 -4.04 10.28
N PHE A 91 -9.39 -3.06 9.42
CA PHE A 91 -9.86 -2.98 8.04
C PHE A 91 -9.37 -4.16 7.21
N LEU A 92 -8.06 -4.45 7.22
CA LEU A 92 -7.47 -5.59 6.49
C LEU A 92 -8.02 -6.92 7.01
N LYS A 93 -8.17 -7.07 8.34
CA LYS A 93 -8.76 -8.27 8.94
C LYS A 93 -10.22 -8.47 8.50
N LYS A 94 -11.01 -7.41 8.43
CA LYS A 94 -12.40 -7.43 7.94
C LYS A 94 -12.49 -7.89 6.49
N LEU A 95 -11.50 -7.55 5.68
CA LEU A 95 -11.40 -7.98 4.27
C LEU A 95 -10.73 -9.34 4.08
N GLY A 96 -10.22 -9.97 5.14
CA GLY A 96 -9.52 -11.25 5.07
C GLY A 96 -8.13 -11.18 4.43
N ILE A 97 -7.58 -9.97 4.25
CA ILE A 97 -6.28 -9.74 3.59
C ILE A 97 -5.15 -10.03 4.58
N ARG A 98 -4.19 -10.88 4.20
CA ARG A 98 -3.09 -11.36 5.08
C ARG A 98 -1.68 -11.05 4.56
N ASN A 99 -1.55 -10.72 3.29
CA ASN A 99 -0.29 -10.39 2.62
C ASN A 99 0.11 -8.91 2.77
N ILE A 100 -0.69 -8.11 3.47
CA ILE A 100 -0.41 -6.71 3.79
C ILE A 100 -0.15 -6.57 5.29
N LYS A 101 1.05 -6.12 5.67
CA LYS A 101 1.44 -5.77 7.04
C LYS A 101 1.24 -4.27 7.28
N VAL A 102 1.12 -3.86 8.54
CA VAL A 102 0.94 -2.44 8.90
C VAL A 102 2.02 -2.02 9.88
N ARG A 103 2.78 -0.98 9.52
CA ARG A 103 3.83 -0.37 10.33
C ARG A 103 3.48 1.08 10.62
N MET A 104 3.83 1.53 11.82
CA MET A 104 3.76 2.96 12.14
C MET A 104 5.11 3.59 11.82
N VAL A 105 5.07 4.69 11.08
CA VAL A 105 6.25 5.50 10.78
C VAL A 105 5.97 6.91 11.25
N ALA A 106 6.87 7.44 12.08
CA ALA A 106 6.75 8.82 12.55
C ALA A 106 6.87 9.77 11.35
N PRO A 107 5.99 10.78 11.24
CA PRO A 107 6.10 11.80 10.20
C PRO A 107 7.37 12.63 10.32
#